data_AF-A0AAU8SMW7-F1
#
_entry.id   AF-A0AAU8SMW7-F1
#
_cell.length_a   1.000
_cell.length_b   1.000
_cell.length_c   1.000
_cell.angle_alpha   90.00
_cell.angle_beta   90.00
_cell.angle_gamma   90.00
#
_symmetry.space_group_name_H-M   'P 1'
#
loop_
_entity.id
_entity.type
_entity.pdbx_description
1 polymer ?
#
loop_
_entity_poly.entity_id
_entity_poly.type
_entity_poly.pdbx_seq_one_letter_code
_entity_poly.pdbx_strand_id
1 'polypeptide(L)'
;MKLITGIRGAALAAALATAAGLAFAQSPSQGVAASAGAADAASAAAPQADAPPPAAPLKPNPAYARLPRYEGTVGGRQVVVRLGPKTDEPGVHGECQYLDTGAVVLLAGDRDGDTLEIEESDDGTNITGVWIGRFDALGGLSADRMNADQSDPLPVALRPAGGAPAPSHAAGAQPAPAAAGAPQAGVRGQSIDGVSNLRTAE
;
A
#
# COMPACT_ATOMS: atom_id res chain seq x y z
N MET A 1 -40.91 33.99 -18.44
CA MET A 1 -41.23 34.10 -16.99
C MET A 1 -40.38 33.03 -16.27
N LYS A 2 -39.25 33.42 -15.64
CA LYS A 2 -39.01 33.53 -14.17
C LYS A 2 -39.06 32.15 -13.45
N LEU A 3 -38.10 31.64 -12.68
CA LEU A 3 -37.01 32.16 -11.79
C LEU A 3 -35.86 31.10 -11.71
N ILE A 4 -34.54 31.39 -11.67
CA ILE A 4 -33.63 32.02 -10.67
C ILE A 4 -33.24 31.12 -9.46
N THR A 5 -31.92 30.84 -9.38
CA THR A 5 -31.00 30.71 -8.21
C THR A 5 -31.04 29.51 -7.25
N GLY A 6 -29.83 28.98 -7.04
CA GLY A 6 -29.40 28.33 -5.78
C GLY A 6 -27.87 28.18 -5.66
N ILE A 7 -27.16 29.27 -5.33
CA ILE A 7 -25.79 29.25 -4.78
C ILE A 7 -25.90 29.61 -3.30
N ARG A 8 -25.43 28.73 -2.40
CA ARG A 8 -24.90 29.00 -1.04
C ARG A 8 -24.01 27.80 -0.70
N GLY A 9 -22.73 27.89 -0.31
CA GLY A 9 -21.99 28.95 0.36
C GLY A 9 -22.01 28.72 1.88
N ALA A 10 -20.94 28.17 2.44
CA ALA A 10 -20.52 28.41 3.83
C ALA A 10 -19.05 28.02 4.00
N ALA A 11 -18.25 29.02 4.38
CA ALA A 11 -16.85 28.91 4.74
C ALA A 11 -16.69 28.80 6.26
N LEU A 12 -15.50 28.37 6.65
CA LEU A 12 -14.72 28.80 7.83
C LEU A 12 -15.17 28.35 9.23
N ALA A 13 -14.26 27.65 9.91
CA ALA A 13 -13.89 28.00 11.29
C ALA A 13 -12.46 27.54 11.59
N ALA A 14 -11.60 28.52 11.81
CA ALA A 14 -10.28 28.38 12.41
C ALA A 14 -10.41 28.21 13.94
N ALA A 15 -9.43 27.55 14.55
CA ALA A 15 -9.13 27.75 15.97
C ALA A 15 -7.61 27.83 16.16
N LEU A 16 -7.17 29.04 16.55
CA LEU A 16 -5.84 29.41 17.02
C LEU A 16 -5.77 29.24 18.55
N ALA A 17 -4.53 29.11 19.04
CA ALA A 17 -3.95 29.54 20.33
C ALA A 17 -3.28 28.36 21.08
N THR A 18 -2.07 28.47 21.62
CA THR A 18 -1.41 29.66 22.19
C THR A 18 0.12 29.48 22.22
N ALA A 19 0.84 30.58 22.02
CA ALA A 19 2.29 30.70 22.15
C ALA A 19 2.71 31.15 23.56
N ALA A 20 3.87 30.71 24.02
CA ALA A 20 4.74 31.36 25.00
C ALA A 20 6.14 30.71 24.86
N GLY A 21 7.28 31.38 24.81
CA GLY A 21 7.65 32.79 24.89
C GLY A 21 9.17 32.86 24.65
N LEU A 22 9.64 33.98 24.09
CA LEU A 22 11.04 34.24 23.74
C LEU A 22 11.94 34.42 24.97
N ALA A 23 13.24 34.12 24.84
CA ALA A 23 14.31 35.01 25.34
C ALA A 23 15.67 34.71 24.69
N PHE A 24 16.16 35.67 23.90
CA PHE A 24 17.58 35.84 23.56
C PHE A 24 18.28 36.58 24.71
N ALA A 25 19.46 36.14 25.13
CA ALA A 25 20.42 36.99 25.85
C ALA A 25 21.87 36.53 25.58
N GLN A 26 22.71 37.49 25.23
CA GLN A 26 24.14 37.35 24.91
C GLN A 26 25.04 37.38 26.17
N SER A 27 26.25 36.84 26.03
CA SER A 27 27.37 36.69 26.99
C SER A 27 27.89 38.02 27.60
N PRO A 28 28.70 38.03 28.70
CA PRO A 28 30.17 37.84 28.55
C PRO A 28 30.99 37.30 29.77
N SER A 29 32.23 36.88 29.48
CA SER A 29 33.51 37.00 30.23
C SER A 29 33.80 36.34 31.60
N GLN A 30 34.83 35.48 31.56
CA GLN A 30 36.03 35.36 32.43
C GLN A 30 35.93 34.95 33.92
N GLY A 31 36.77 33.97 34.31
CA GLY A 31 37.22 33.79 35.70
C GLY A 31 37.80 32.40 36.03
N VAL A 32 39.05 32.37 36.47
CA VAL A 32 39.93 31.23 36.77
C VAL A 32 39.55 30.46 38.06
N ALA A 33 39.69 29.13 38.09
CA ALA A 33 40.30 28.38 39.21
C ALA A 33 40.47 26.87 38.89
N ALA A 34 41.65 26.36 39.22
CA ALA A 34 42.10 24.98 39.04
C ALA A 34 41.54 24.00 40.08
N SER A 35 41.43 22.71 39.72
CA SER A 35 42.01 21.64 40.54
C SER A 35 42.07 20.33 39.74
N ALA A 36 43.25 19.73 39.77
CA ALA A 36 43.53 18.42 39.24
C ALA A 36 42.80 17.35 40.06
N GLY A 37 42.17 16.41 39.36
CA GLY A 37 41.60 15.20 39.92
C GLY A 37 41.53 14.16 38.83
N ALA A 38 42.64 13.45 38.61
CA ALA A 38 42.70 12.28 37.75
C ALA A 38 41.71 11.24 38.30
N ALA A 39 40.61 11.04 37.59
CA ALA A 39 39.72 9.90 37.78
C ALA A 39 39.95 8.96 36.59
N ASP A 40 40.49 7.81 36.94
CA ASP A 40 40.83 6.65 36.12
C ASP A 40 39.74 6.36 35.08
N ALA A 41 40.05 6.66 33.81
CA ALA A 41 39.21 6.29 32.68
C ALA A 41 39.40 4.80 32.39
N ALA A 42 38.74 3.95 33.18
CA ALA A 42 38.53 2.56 32.82
C ALA A 42 37.49 2.49 31.69
N SER A 43 37.92 2.81 30.47
CA SER A 43 37.15 2.55 29.25
C SER A 43 37.12 1.03 29.05
N ALA A 44 36.12 0.38 29.64
CA ALA A 44 35.77 -0.99 29.28
C ALA A 44 35.32 -0.96 27.81
N ALA A 45 36.23 -1.31 26.90
CA ALA A 45 35.91 -1.52 25.51
C ALA A 45 34.84 -2.61 25.44
N ALA A 46 33.60 -2.21 25.17
CA ALA A 46 32.52 -3.13 24.90
C ALA A 46 32.94 -4.03 23.72
N PRO A 47 32.67 -5.35 23.77
CA PRO A 47 32.93 -6.21 22.63
C PRO A 47 32.13 -5.67 21.45
N GLN A 48 32.86 -5.26 20.41
CA GLN A 48 32.29 -4.80 19.16
C GLN A 48 31.56 -6.01 18.56
N ALA A 49 30.23 -6.02 18.70
CA ALA A 49 29.39 -7.06 18.14
C ALA A 49 29.62 -7.05 16.62
N ASP A 50 30.14 -8.15 16.11
CA ASP A 50 30.33 -8.34 14.68
C ASP A 50 28.93 -8.25 14.04
N ALA A 51 28.75 -7.28 13.14
CA ALA A 51 27.47 -7.10 12.47
C ALA A 51 27.17 -8.36 11.64
N PRO A 52 25.92 -8.85 11.61
CA PRO A 52 25.57 -10.01 10.81
C PRO A 52 25.96 -9.77 9.34
N PRO A 53 26.34 -10.83 8.61
CA PRO A 53 26.68 -10.72 7.20
C PRO A 53 25.50 -10.13 6.41
N PRO A 54 25.76 -9.35 5.34
CA PRO A 54 24.70 -8.77 4.53
C PRO A 54 23.81 -9.85 3.92
N ALA A 55 22.51 -9.60 3.89
CA ALA A 55 21.55 -10.52 3.32
C ALA A 55 21.83 -10.75 1.82
N ALA A 56 21.54 -11.96 1.36
CA ALA A 56 21.66 -12.28 -0.06
C ALA A 56 20.52 -11.61 -0.85
N PRO A 57 20.78 -11.10 -2.07
CA PRO A 57 19.73 -10.54 -2.90
C PRO A 57 18.61 -11.54 -3.20
N LEU A 58 17.38 -11.06 -3.19
CA LEU A 58 16.22 -11.87 -3.54
C LEU A 58 16.20 -12.29 -5.01
N LYS A 59 15.58 -13.44 -5.26
CA LYS A 59 15.31 -13.96 -6.61
C LYS A 59 13.81 -13.82 -6.91
N PRO A 60 13.42 -13.65 -8.19
CA PRO A 60 12.01 -13.63 -8.56
C PRO A 60 11.29 -14.90 -8.10
N ASN A 61 10.10 -14.73 -7.52
CA ASN A 61 9.29 -15.85 -7.06
C ASN A 61 8.40 -16.36 -8.20
N PRO A 62 8.54 -17.62 -8.66
CA PRO A 62 7.70 -18.16 -9.74
C PRO A 62 6.20 -18.19 -9.40
N ALA A 63 5.82 -18.20 -8.11
CA ALA A 63 4.43 -18.10 -7.70
C ALA A 63 3.81 -16.74 -8.10
N TYR A 64 4.59 -15.67 -8.05
CA TYR A 64 4.13 -14.31 -8.38
C TYR A 64 4.01 -14.06 -9.88
N ALA A 65 4.57 -14.95 -10.72
CA ALA A 65 4.45 -14.84 -12.18
C ALA A 65 2.99 -14.82 -12.69
N ARG A 66 2.05 -15.32 -11.89
CA ARG A 66 0.61 -15.35 -12.20
C ARG A 66 -0.15 -14.11 -11.74
N LEU A 67 0.44 -13.26 -10.90
CA LEU A 67 -0.19 -12.05 -10.41
C LEU A 67 -0.33 -11.01 -11.54
N PRO A 68 -1.30 -10.07 -11.44
CA PRO A 68 -1.40 -8.93 -12.32
C PRO A 68 -0.06 -8.21 -12.45
N ARG A 69 0.32 -7.94 -13.70
CA ARG A 69 1.60 -7.32 -14.04
C ARG A 69 1.41 -5.84 -14.36
N TYR A 70 2.28 -5.01 -13.81
CA TYR A 70 2.35 -3.58 -14.07
C TYR A 70 3.75 -3.22 -14.56
N GLU A 71 3.82 -2.20 -15.41
CA GLU A 71 5.06 -1.61 -15.91
C GLU A 71 5.06 -0.11 -15.64
N GLY A 72 6.25 0.44 -15.39
CA GLY A 72 6.42 1.87 -15.20
C GLY A 72 7.68 2.17 -14.39
N THR A 73 7.62 3.16 -13.52
CA THR A 73 8.79 3.66 -12.79
C THR A 73 8.61 3.79 -11.28
N VAL A 74 9.71 3.60 -10.55
CA VAL A 74 9.90 4.04 -9.15
C VAL A 74 11.08 5.01 -9.14
N GLY A 75 10.87 6.27 -8.74
CA GLY A 75 11.91 7.30 -8.75
C GLY A 75 12.57 7.50 -10.12
N GLY A 76 11.82 7.28 -11.20
CA GLY A 76 12.31 7.32 -12.59
C GLY A 76 13.07 6.07 -13.07
N ARG A 77 13.30 5.07 -12.20
CA ARG A 77 13.89 3.79 -12.59
C ARG A 77 12.82 2.84 -13.11
N GLN A 78 13.08 2.21 -14.24
CA GLN A 78 12.13 1.29 -14.88
C GLN A 78 11.97 0.00 -14.07
N VAL A 79 10.72 -0.38 -13.84
CA VAL A 79 10.36 -1.56 -13.06
C VAL A 79 9.26 -2.39 -13.72
N VAL A 80 9.22 -3.66 -13.35
CA VAL A 80 8.06 -4.53 -13.52
C VAL A 80 7.55 -4.92 -12.14
N VAL A 81 6.28 -4.66 -11.87
CA VAL A 81 5.63 -5.04 -10.62
C VAL A 81 4.62 -6.15 -10.88
N ARG A 82 4.62 -7.16 -10.02
CA ARG A 82 3.61 -8.22 -10.00
C ARG A 82 2.91 -8.13 -8.66
N LEU A 83 1.67 -7.64 -8.65
CA LEU A 83 0.94 -7.31 -7.43
C LEU A 83 -0.51 -7.77 -7.55
N GLY A 84 -0.98 -8.53 -6.57
CA GLY A 84 -2.34 -9.05 -6.53
C GLY A 84 -2.83 -9.35 -5.11
N PRO A 85 -4.08 -9.81 -4.98
CA PRO A 85 -4.67 -10.11 -3.68
C PRO A 85 -3.91 -11.25 -2.99
N LYS A 86 -3.78 -11.15 -1.67
CA LYS A 86 -3.43 -12.30 -0.82
C LYS A 86 -4.58 -13.33 -0.86
N THR A 87 -4.25 -14.61 -0.69
CA THR A 87 -5.21 -15.73 -0.78
C THR A 87 -5.92 -16.05 0.52
N ASP A 88 -5.25 -15.84 1.66
CA ASP A 88 -5.68 -16.36 2.97
C ASP A 88 -6.12 -15.26 3.94
N GLU A 89 -5.76 -14.01 3.64
CA GLU A 89 -6.06 -12.83 4.46
C GLU A 89 -6.32 -11.62 3.55
N PRO A 90 -6.99 -10.55 4.04
CA PRO A 90 -7.12 -9.32 3.27
C PRO A 90 -5.74 -8.71 2.97
N GLY A 91 -5.69 -7.95 1.88
CA GLY A 91 -4.49 -7.23 1.45
C GLY A 91 -3.93 -7.71 0.11
N VAL A 92 -2.75 -7.22 -0.20
CA VAL A 92 -2.02 -7.48 -1.45
C VAL A 92 -0.63 -8.01 -1.16
N HIS A 93 -0.10 -8.78 -2.10
CA HIS A 93 1.29 -9.22 -2.10
C HIS A 93 1.88 -9.18 -3.51
N GLY A 94 3.20 -9.26 -3.58
CA GLY A 94 3.88 -9.23 -4.85
C GLY A 94 5.38 -9.05 -4.78
N GLU A 95 5.92 -8.68 -5.93
CA GLU A 95 7.32 -8.30 -6.10
C GLU A 95 7.46 -7.14 -7.09
N CYS A 96 8.48 -6.32 -6.91
CA CYS A 96 8.95 -5.34 -7.87
C CYS A 96 10.35 -5.74 -8.35
N GLN A 97 10.54 -5.77 -9.66
CA GLN A 97 11.82 -6.02 -10.29
C GLN A 97 12.32 -4.76 -10.99
N TYR A 98 13.50 -4.29 -10.59
CA TYR A 98 14.20 -3.21 -11.27
C TYR A 98 14.87 -3.73 -12.55
N LEU A 99 14.56 -3.12 -13.70
CA LEU A 99 14.99 -3.63 -15.00
C LEU A 99 16.47 -3.35 -15.34
N ASP A 100 17.05 -2.34 -14.69
CA ASP A 100 18.45 -1.97 -14.86
C ASP A 100 19.40 -2.96 -14.17
N THR A 101 19.04 -3.45 -12.99
CA THR A 101 19.89 -4.34 -12.17
C THR A 101 19.37 -5.76 -12.06
N GLY A 102 18.10 -6.00 -12.38
CA GLY A 102 17.40 -7.26 -12.11
C GLY A 102 17.07 -7.48 -10.63
N ALA A 103 17.36 -6.50 -9.76
CA ALA A 103 17.09 -6.58 -8.32
C ALA A 103 15.60 -6.76 -8.05
N VAL A 104 15.27 -7.61 -7.08
CA VAL A 104 13.90 -7.92 -6.69
C VAL A 104 13.68 -7.44 -5.26
N VAL A 105 12.54 -6.78 -5.04
CA VAL A 105 12.03 -6.43 -3.72
C VAL A 105 10.64 -7.04 -3.55
N LEU A 106 10.37 -7.57 -2.36
CA LEU A 106 9.05 -8.07 -1.97
C LEU A 106 8.16 -6.90 -1.58
N LEU A 107 6.87 -7.03 -1.90
CA LEU A 107 5.83 -6.07 -1.59
C LEU A 107 4.70 -6.79 -0.85
N ALA A 108 4.26 -6.24 0.27
CA ALA A 108 3.08 -6.71 0.99
C ALA A 108 2.38 -5.54 1.66
N GLY A 109 1.05 -5.57 1.72
CA GLY A 109 0.33 -4.53 2.45
C GLY A 109 -1.18 -4.60 2.23
N ASP A 110 -1.84 -3.48 2.45
CA ASP A 110 -3.28 -3.35 2.47
C ASP A 110 -3.80 -2.56 1.28
N ARG A 111 -5.00 -2.91 0.86
CA ARG A 111 -5.75 -2.18 -0.16
C ARG A 111 -7.19 -2.02 0.28
N ASP A 112 -7.63 -0.79 0.40
CA ASP A 112 -9.03 -0.43 0.66
C ASP A 112 -9.58 0.42 -0.49
N GLY A 113 -10.48 -0.17 -1.27
CA GLY A 113 -10.98 0.40 -2.51
C GLY A 113 -9.86 0.74 -3.49
N ASP A 114 -9.65 2.03 -3.71
CA ASP A 114 -8.59 2.57 -4.55
C ASP A 114 -7.35 3.01 -3.77
N THR A 115 -7.34 2.98 -2.45
CA THR A 115 -6.17 3.34 -1.62
C THR A 115 -5.25 2.13 -1.42
N LEU A 116 -3.95 2.36 -1.34
CA LEU A 116 -2.91 1.36 -1.20
C LEU A 116 -1.86 1.79 -0.19
N GLU A 117 -1.50 0.88 0.72
CA GLU A 117 -0.34 0.99 1.60
C GLU A 117 0.47 -0.31 1.48
N ILE A 118 1.76 -0.22 1.17
CA ILE A 118 2.65 -1.37 0.98
C ILE A 118 3.94 -1.18 1.77
N GLU A 119 4.40 -2.25 2.41
CA GLU A 119 5.76 -2.38 2.91
C GLU A 119 6.65 -3.09 1.87
N GLU A 120 7.87 -2.58 1.70
CA GLU A 120 8.91 -3.08 0.80
C GLU A 120 9.99 -3.79 1.61
N SER A 121 10.51 -4.91 1.09
CA SER A 121 11.65 -5.61 1.67
C SER A 121 12.58 -6.16 0.58
N ASP A 122 13.88 -5.91 0.69
CA ASP A 122 14.90 -6.45 -0.23
C ASP A 122 15.57 -7.75 0.24
N ASP A 123 15.22 -8.23 1.44
CA ASP A 123 15.73 -9.49 2.02
C ASP A 123 14.63 -10.43 2.54
N GLY A 124 13.36 -9.98 2.52
CA GLY A 124 12.20 -10.71 3.03
C GLY A 124 12.07 -10.74 4.55
N THR A 125 12.87 -9.96 5.26
CA THR A 125 12.90 -9.91 6.74
C THR A 125 12.74 -8.48 7.26
N ASN A 126 13.45 -7.52 6.66
CA ASN A 126 13.47 -6.13 7.09
C ASN A 126 12.64 -5.27 6.15
N ILE A 127 11.86 -4.34 6.72
CA ILE A 127 11.16 -3.31 5.95
C ILE A 127 12.19 -2.25 5.55
N THR A 128 12.34 -2.02 4.25
CA THR A 128 13.29 -1.04 3.70
C THR A 128 12.61 0.11 2.96
N GLY A 129 11.29 0.04 2.79
CA GLY A 129 10.49 1.15 2.30
C GLY A 129 9.00 0.97 2.54
N VAL A 130 8.26 2.04 2.30
CA VAL A 130 6.80 2.07 2.36
C VAL A 130 6.27 2.78 1.12
N TRP A 131 5.21 2.27 0.51
CA TRP A 131 4.53 2.90 -0.62
C TRP A 131 3.13 3.31 -0.19
N ILE A 132 2.78 4.59 -0.35
CA ILE A 132 1.44 5.10 -0.06
C ILE A 132 0.87 5.66 -1.36
N GLY A 133 -0.29 5.16 -1.80
CA GLY A 133 -0.80 5.54 -3.11
C GLY A 133 -2.23 5.15 -3.40
N ARG A 134 -2.60 5.27 -4.68
CA ARG A 134 -3.95 4.97 -5.17
C ARG A 134 -3.96 4.38 -6.57
N PHE A 135 -4.96 3.55 -6.83
CA PHE A 135 -5.32 3.10 -8.17
C PHE A 135 -6.25 4.09 -8.85
N ASP A 136 -6.00 4.38 -10.13
CA ASP A 136 -6.95 5.11 -10.97
C ASP A 136 -8.04 4.18 -11.55
N ALA A 137 -9.04 4.76 -12.20
CA ALA A 137 -10.17 4.01 -12.77
C ALA A 137 -9.77 3.04 -13.90
N LEU A 138 -8.57 3.19 -14.46
CA LEU A 138 -8.01 2.30 -15.49
C LEU A 138 -7.10 1.23 -14.86
N GLY A 139 -6.97 1.21 -13.53
CA GLY A 139 -6.12 0.30 -12.79
C GLY A 139 -4.65 0.70 -12.77
N GLY A 140 -4.29 1.91 -13.20
CA GLY A 140 -2.94 2.45 -13.01
C GLY A 140 -2.68 2.79 -11.55
N LEU A 141 -1.46 2.58 -11.06
CA LEU A 141 -1.06 2.87 -9.69
C LEU A 141 -0.14 4.10 -9.66
N SER A 142 -0.53 5.10 -8.88
CA SER A 142 0.32 6.23 -8.50
C SER A 142 0.56 6.20 -7.00
N ALA A 143 1.81 6.27 -6.56
CA ALA A 143 2.18 6.23 -5.14
C ALA A 143 3.45 7.04 -4.86
N ASP A 144 3.73 7.30 -3.59
CA ASP A 144 5.03 7.74 -3.10
C ASP A 144 5.71 6.57 -2.38
N ARG A 145 6.87 6.14 -2.89
CA ARG A 145 7.76 5.18 -2.21
C ARG A 145 8.73 5.96 -1.33
N MET A 146 8.73 5.68 -0.04
CA MET A 146 9.61 6.30 0.95
C MET A 146 10.50 5.24 1.60
N ASN A 147 11.54 5.68 2.30
CA ASN A 147 12.31 4.82 3.20
C ASN A 147 11.43 4.32 4.36
N ALA A 148 11.91 3.35 5.14
CA ALA A 148 11.15 2.79 6.27
C ALA A 148 10.79 3.83 7.35
N ASP A 149 11.60 4.87 7.51
CA ASP A 149 11.32 6.03 8.38
C ASP A 149 10.46 7.10 7.71
N GLN A 150 9.89 6.79 6.54
CA GLN A 150 9.07 7.65 5.69
C GLN A 150 9.79 8.89 5.13
N SER A 151 11.13 8.88 5.12
CA SER A 151 11.94 9.90 4.44
C SER A 151 12.07 9.62 2.93
N ASP A 152 12.60 10.62 2.20
CA ASP A 152 13.00 10.54 0.78
C ASP A 152 11.93 9.95 -0.16
N PRO A 153 10.78 10.64 -0.33
CA PRO A 153 9.73 10.17 -1.22
C PRO A 153 10.20 10.14 -2.68
N LEU A 154 9.95 9.02 -3.34
CA LEU A 154 10.18 8.77 -4.75
C LEU A 154 8.84 8.48 -5.43
N PRO A 155 8.51 9.14 -6.56
CA PRO A 155 7.26 8.90 -7.25
C PRO A 155 7.22 7.51 -7.87
N VAL A 156 6.09 6.84 -7.71
CA VAL A 156 5.74 5.57 -8.35
C VAL A 156 4.64 5.84 -9.36
N ALA A 157 4.84 5.41 -10.60
CA ALA A 157 3.84 5.49 -11.65
C ALA A 157 3.84 4.19 -12.45
N LEU A 158 2.75 3.43 -12.34
CA LEU A 158 2.62 2.08 -12.89
C LEU A 158 1.33 1.95 -13.69
N ARG A 159 1.38 1.16 -14.76
CA ARG A 159 0.24 0.85 -15.63
C ARG A 159 0.09 -0.66 -15.79
N PRO A 160 -1.15 -1.19 -15.81
CA PRO A 160 -1.36 -2.60 -16.12
C PRO A 160 -0.77 -2.98 -17.47
N ALA A 161 0.04 -4.04 -17.49
CA ALA A 161 0.59 -4.57 -18.73
C ALA A 161 -0.54 -5.20 -19.57
N GLY A 162 -0.61 -4.86 -20.85
CA GLY A 162 -1.64 -5.39 -21.76
C GLY A 162 -3.00 -4.68 -21.70
N GLY A 163 -3.12 -3.56 -20.97
CA GLY A 163 -4.30 -2.67 -21.03
C GLY A 163 -5.58 -3.20 -20.39
N ALA A 164 -5.54 -4.38 -19.75
CA ALA A 164 -6.65 -4.90 -18.96
C ALA A 164 -6.59 -4.27 -17.55
N PRO A 165 -7.70 -3.74 -17.01
CA PRO A 165 -7.71 -3.17 -15.67
C PRO A 165 -7.37 -4.22 -14.62
N ALA A 166 -6.69 -3.79 -13.56
CA ALA A 166 -6.40 -4.60 -12.39
C ALA A 166 -7.70 -5.22 -11.84
N PRO A 167 -7.71 -6.50 -11.43
CA PRO A 167 -8.90 -7.10 -10.85
C PRO A 167 -9.35 -6.28 -9.63
N SER A 168 -10.58 -5.76 -9.68
CA SER A 168 -11.18 -5.05 -8.55
C SER A 168 -11.47 -6.03 -7.43
N HIS A 169 -11.12 -5.65 -6.20
CA HIS A 169 -11.61 -6.35 -5.02
C HIS A 169 -13.11 -6.05 -4.90
N ALA A 170 -13.95 -7.07 -5.07
CA ALA A 170 -15.30 -6.98 -4.56
C ALA A 170 -15.19 -6.91 -3.03
N ALA A 171 -15.56 -5.77 -2.44
CA ALA A 171 -15.81 -5.69 -1.00
C ALA A 171 -16.70 -6.88 -0.61
N GLY A 172 -16.30 -7.61 0.42
CA GLY A 172 -16.79 -8.94 0.76
C GLY A 172 -18.24 -9.20 0.40
N ALA A 173 -18.47 -10.09 -0.57
CA ALA A 173 -19.75 -10.76 -0.71
C ALA A 173 -19.90 -11.70 0.49
N GLN A 174 -20.51 -11.19 1.55
CA GLN A 174 -21.00 -11.98 2.66
C GLN A 174 -21.88 -13.12 2.09
N PRO A 175 -21.62 -14.40 2.42
CA PRO A 175 -22.49 -15.48 1.99
C PRO A 175 -23.90 -15.25 2.55
N ALA A 176 -24.89 -15.13 1.68
CA ALA A 176 -26.29 -15.14 2.08
C ALA A 176 -26.59 -16.47 2.80
N PRO A 177 -27.32 -16.46 3.93
CA PRO A 177 -27.65 -17.70 4.62
C PRO A 177 -28.59 -18.55 3.76
N ALA A 178 -28.30 -19.85 3.74
CA ALA A 178 -29.15 -20.87 3.14
C ALA A 178 -30.52 -20.88 3.82
N ALA A 179 -31.58 -20.67 3.04
CA ALA A 179 -32.95 -20.97 3.43
C ALA A 179 -33.42 -22.24 2.72
N ALA A 180 -33.41 -23.36 3.43
CA ALA A 180 -34.17 -24.54 3.08
C ALA A 180 -35.61 -24.36 3.55
N GLY A 181 -36.59 -24.62 2.68
CA GLY A 181 -38.01 -24.67 3.04
C GLY A 181 -38.93 -24.83 1.83
N ALA A 182 -39.16 -26.07 1.42
CA ALA A 182 -40.37 -26.48 0.66
C ALA A 182 -41.51 -26.80 1.67
N PRO A 183 -42.79 -27.13 1.29
CA PRO A 183 -43.35 -27.37 -0.04
C PRO A 183 -44.78 -26.81 -0.30
N GLN A 184 -45.28 -27.05 -1.53
CA GLN A 184 -46.66 -27.44 -1.91
C GLN A 184 -47.48 -26.55 -2.88
N ALA A 185 -47.71 -27.16 -4.05
CA ALA A 185 -49.00 -27.42 -4.71
C ALA A 185 -49.94 -26.26 -5.06
N GLY A 186 -50.00 -26.00 -6.37
CA GLY A 186 -51.11 -25.30 -7.02
C GLY A 186 -51.12 -25.59 -8.52
N VAL A 187 -51.74 -26.71 -8.93
CA VAL A 187 -52.08 -26.97 -10.33
C VAL A 187 -53.40 -26.29 -10.64
N ARG A 188 -53.38 -25.33 -11.58
CA ARG A 188 -54.40 -25.15 -12.62
C ARG A 188 -53.77 -24.37 -13.76
N GLY A 189 -53.61 -25.04 -14.91
CA GLY A 189 -52.98 -24.50 -16.10
C GLY A 189 -53.92 -23.65 -16.95
N GLN A 190 -53.29 -22.75 -17.74
CA GLN A 190 -53.78 -22.30 -19.04
C GLN A 190 -52.58 -21.81 -19.86
N SER A 191 -52.44 -22.36 -21.07
CA SER A 191 -51.35 -22.14 -22.02
C SER A 191 -51.49 -20.81 -22.76
N ILE A 192 -50.40 -20.07 -22.97
CA ILE A 192 -50.13 -19.16 -24.11
C ILE A 192 -48.59 -19.05 -24.28
N ASP A 193 -48.10 -18.95 -25.52
CA ASP A 193 -46.69 -18.78 -25.96
C ASP A 193 -45.77 -20.02 -25.99
N GLY A 194 -46.33 -21.16 -26.44
CA GLY A 194 -45.62 -22.11 -27.31
C GLY A 194 -44.21 -22.53 -26.90
N VAL A 195 -44.10 -23.40 -25.90
CA VAL A 195 -42.84 -24.08 -25.52
C VAL A 195 -42.16 -24.77 -26.71
N SER A 196 -40.84 -24.60 -26.81
CA SER A 196 -39.93 -25.61 -27.34
C SER A 196 -38.56 -25.39 -26.72
N ASN A 197 -38.11 -26.33 -25.88
CA ASN A 197 -36.70 -26.72 -25.76
C ASN A 197 -36.58 -27.92 -24.83
N LEU A 198 -37.05 -29.07 -25.32
CA LEU A 198 -36.60 -30.39 -24.90
C LEU A 198 -36.36 -31.21 -26.18
N ARG A 199 -35.08 -31.45 -26.51
CA ARG A 199 -34.64 -32.55 -27.37
C ARG A 199 -33.52 -33.26 -26.63
N THR A 200 -33.83 -34.40 -26.02
CA THR A 200 -32.83 -35.38 -25.61
C THR A 200 -32.46 -36.18 -26.86
N ALA A 201 -31.17 -36.23 -27.20
CA ALA A 201 -30.64 -37.11 -28.21
C ALA A 201 -30.36 -38.49 -27.59
N GLU A 202 -30.86 -39.52 -28.27
CA GLU A 202 -30.65 -40.99 -28.16
C GLU A 202 -30.71 -41.66 -26.77
#